data_AF-A0A853AUY1-F1
#
_entry.id   AF-A0A853AUY1-F1
#
_cell.length_a   1.000
_cell.length_b   1.000
_cell.length_c   1.000
_cell.angle_alpha   90.00
_cell.angle_beta   90.00
_cell.angle_gamma   90.00
#
_symmetry.space_group_name_H-M   'P 1'
#
loop_
_entity.id
_entity.type
_entity.pdbx_description
1 polymer ?
#
loop_
_entity_poly.entity_id
_entity_poly.type
_entity_poly.pdbx_seq_one_letter_code
_entity_poly.pdbx_strand_id
1 'polypeptide(L)' 'MSTTTGIPGHELTEELLLQELRHLHRTRHETFLHGSPDALREHTARTFELEQEYLRRHPERAVDPRRTRAGARGEPQHA' A
#
# COMPACT_ATOMS: atom_id res chain seq x y z
N MET A 1 -17.58 19.89 2.17
CA MET A 1 -17.78 19.37 0.80
C MET A 1 -16.93 18.12 0.70
N SER A 2 -17.58 16.96 0.69
CA SER A 2 -16.91 15.66 0.80
C SER A 2 -15.98 15.41 -0.37
N THR A 3 -14.77 15.02 -0.03
CA THR A 3 -13.68 14.60 -0.91
C THR A 3 -14.14 13.47 -1.83
N THR A 4 -13.75 13.58 -3.10
CA THR A 4 -13.91 12.56 -4.15
C THR A 4 -13.42 11.21 -3.63
N THR A 5 -14.31 10.41 -3.05
CA THR A 5 -13.98 9.05 -2.63
C THR A 5 -13.94 8.24 -3.91
N GLY A 6 -12.74 7.85 -4.32
CA GLY A 6 -12.56 6.87 -5.39
C GLY A 6 -13.33 5.58 -5.07
N ILE A 7 -13.58 4.76 -6.09
CA ILE A 7 -14.28 3.47 -5.93
C ILE A 7 -13.70 2.71 -4.72
N PRO A 8 -14.53 2.23 -3.79
CA PRO A 8 -14.07 1.48 -2.62
C PRO A 8 -13.15 0.33 -3.03
N GLY A 9 -12.10 0.06 -2.25
CA GLY A 9 -11.08 -0.93 -2.61
C GLY A 9 -11.67 -2.32 -2.92
N HIS A 10 -12.67 -2.74 -2.14
CA HIS A 10 -13.35 -4.01 -2.33
C HIS A 10 -14.17 -4.11 -3.63
N GLU A 11 -14.52 -2.98 -4.25
CA GLU A 11 -15.22 -2.92 -5.54
C GLU A 11 -14.27 -2.86 -6.75
N LEU A 12 -12.96 -2.65 -6.53
CA LEU A 12 -11.97 -2.60 -7.61
C LEU A 12 -11.70 -3.99 -8.19
N THR A 13 -11.52 -4.07 -9.51
CA THR A 13 -10.90 -5.26 -10.13
C THR A 13 -9.45 -5.39 -9.67
N GLU A 14 -8.87 -6.58 -9.83
CA GLU A 14 -7.47 -6.83 -9.46
C GLU A 14 -6.50 -5.91 -10.22
N GLU A 15 -6.73 -5.72 -11.52
CA GLU A 15 -5.88 -4.90 -12.37
C GLU A 15 -5.90 -3.43 -11.92
N LEU A 16 -7.09 -2.91 -11.61
CA LEU A 16 -7.26 -1.55 -11.13
C LEU A 16 -6.65 -1.38 -9.73
N LEU A 17 -6.88 -2.33 -8.81
CA LEU A 17 -6.27 -2.31 -7.48
C LEU A 17 -4.74 -2.20 -7.56
N LEU A 18 -4.11 -3.05 -8.38
CA LEU A 18 -2.65 -3.05 -8.56
C LEU A 18 -2.14 -1.79 -9.26
N GLN A 19 -2.91 -1.22 -10.20
CA GLN A 19 -2.58 0.05 -10.85
C GLN A 19 -2.61 1.21 -9.86
N GLU A 20 -3.66 1.31 -9.07
CA GLU A 20 -3.83 2.37 -8.07
C GLU A 20 -2.75 2.27 -6.97
N LEU A 21 -2.46 1.06 -6.47
CA LEU A 21 -1.37 0.85 -5.51
C LEU A 21 -0.03 1.32 -6.07
N ARG A 22 0.32 0.95 -7.32
CA ARG A 22 1.55 1.45 -7.97
C ARG A 22 1.59 2.98 -8.03
N HIS A 23 0.46 3.62 -8.37
CA HIS A 23 0.39 5.07 -8.41
C HIS A 23 0.62 5.69 -7.04
N LEU A 24 -0.08 5.20 -6.01
CA LEU A 24 0.02 5.70 -4.63
C LEU A 24 1.42 5.54 -4.04
N HIS A 25 2.07 4.40 -4.28
CA HIS A 25 3.45 4.18 -3.84
C HIS A 25 4.43 5.12 -4.53
N ARG A 26 4.24 5.38 -5.83
CA ARG A 26 5.12 6.28 -6.61
C ARG A 26 5.07 7.72 -6.11
N THR A 27 3.89 8.21 -5.73
CA THR A 27 3.70 9.62 -5.34
C THR A 27 3.81 9.86 -3.84
N ARG A 28 3.86 8.80 -3.01
CA ARG A 28 3.83 8.90 -1.55
C ARG A 28 4.85 9.86 -0.95
N HIS A 29 6.09 9.81 -1.42
CA HIS A 29 7.16 10.63 -0.84
C HIS A 29 6.98 12.12 -1.15
N GLU A 30 6.59 12.44 -2.39
CA GLU A 30 6.26 13.80 -2.80
C GLU A 30 5.06 14.35 -2.02
N THR A 31 3.97 13.57 -1.89
CA THR A 31 2.81 13.96 -1.09
C THR A 31 3.17 14.16 0.38
N PHE A 32 4.09 13.38 0.93
CA PHE A 32 4.57 13.52 2.30
C PHE A 32 5.36 14.81 2.51
N LEU A 33 6.27 15.16 1.60
CA LEU A 33 7.12 16.34 1.75
C LEU A 33 6.44 17.66 1.33
N HIS A 34 5.55 17.61 0.34
CA HIS A 34 5.06 18.79 -0.37
C HIS A 34 3.54 18.86 -0.47
N GLY A 35 2.82 17.82 -0.07
CA GLY A 35 1.36 17.82 -0.04
C GLY A 35 0.82 18.72 1.08
N SER A 36 -0.40 19.22 0.88
CA SER A 36 -1.15 19.84 1.98
C SER A 36 -1.44 18.80 3.08
N PRO A 37 -1.71 19.22 4.32
CA PRO A 37 -2.11 18.30 5.38
C PRO A 37 -3.31 17.44 4.99
N ASP A 38 -4.26 17.99 4.26
CA ASP A 38 -5.45 17.28 3.78
C ASP A 38 -5.07 16.23 2.72
N ALA A 39 -4.23 16.60 1.75
CA ALA A 39 -3.75 15.68 0.73
C ALA A 39 -2.99 14.49 1.36
N LEU A 40 -2.15 14.74 2.36
CA LEU A 40 -1.43 13.68 3.06
C LEU A 40 -2.38 12.74 3.84
N ARG A 41 -3.43 13.27 4.48
CA ARG A 41 -4.43 12.46 5.18
C ARG A 41 -5.18 11.54 4.22
N GLU A 42 -5.72 12.10 3.13
CA GLU A 42 -6.45 11.32 2.12
C GLU A 42 -5.53 10.28 1.47
N HIS A 43 -4.30 10.64 1.10
CA HIS A 43 -3.33 9.73 0.51
C HIS A 43 -2.97 8.57 1.45
N THR A 44 -2.83 8.87 2.74
CA THR A 44 -2.55 7.85 3.77
C THR A 44 -3.74 6.90 3.93
N ALA A 45 -4.96 7.44 4.03
CA ALA A 45 -6.19 6.65 4.15
C ALA A 45 -6.38 5.72 2.93
N ARG A 46 -6.22 6.28 1.72
CA ARG A 46 -6.37 5.52 0.47
C ARG A 46 -5.29 4.46 0.28
N THR A 47 -4.03 4.78 0.61
CA THR A 47 -2.94 3.80 0.57
C THR A 47 -3.25 2.62 1.49
N PHE A 48 -3.64 2.91 2.74
CA PHE A 48 -3.97 1.88 3.72
C PHE A 48 -5.15 1.01 3.30
N GLU A 49 -6.24 1.62 2.81
CA GLU A 49 -7.41 0.89 2.31
C GLU A 49 -7.04 -0.13 1.24
N LEU A 50 -6.28 0.30 0.22
CA LEU A 50 -5.94 -0.57 -0.90
C LEU A 50 -4.90 -1.63 -0.53
N GLU A 51 -3.96 -1.32 0.36
CA GLU A 51 -3.02 -2.31 0.91
C GLU A 51 -3.77 -3.41 1.68
N GLN A 52 -4.74 -3.03 2.51
CA GLN A 52 -5.56 -3.98 3.26
C GLN A 52 -6.38 -4.87 2.33
N GLU A 53 -6.96 -4.31 1.28
CA GLU A 53 -7.69 -5.09 0.28
C GLU A 53 -6.77 -6.06 -0.47
N TYR A 54 -5.57 -5.63 -0.85
CA TYR A 54 -4.58 -6.52 -1.48
C TYR A 54 -4.19 -7.67 -0.54
N LEU A 55 -3.91 -7.39 0.74
CA LEU A 55 -3.59 -8.42 1.73
C LEU A 55 -4.76 -9.39 1.98
N ARG A 56 -6.01 -8.89 1.94
CA ARG A 56 -7.22 -9.72 2.06
C ARG A 56 -7.38 -10.68 0.87
N ARG A 57 -7.05 -10.22 -0.34
CA ARG A 57 -7.11 -11.04 -1.57
C ARG A 57 -5.96 -12.03 -1.71
N HIS A 58 -4.80 -11.71 -1.14
CA HIS A 58 -3.56 -12.49 -1.29
C HIS A 58 -2.97 -12.91 0.08
N PRO A 59 -3.68 -13.75 0.87
CA PRO A 59 -3.18 -14.17 2.18
C PRO A 59 -1.88 -15.00 2.10
N GLU A 60 -1.69 -15.73 1.00
CA GLU A 60 -0.49 -16.53 0.69
C GLU A 60 0.60 -15.78 -0.11
N ARG A 61 0.56 -14.43 -0.18
CA ARG A 61 1.53 -13.67 -0.94
C ARG A 61 2.98 -14.04 -0.57
N ALA A 62 3.85 -14.07 -1.59
CA ALA A 62 5.26 -14.31 -1.36
C ALA A 62 5.86 -13.20 -0.45
N VAL A 63 6.59 -13.62 0.57
CA VAL A 63 7.39 -12.75 1.42
C VAL A 63 8.84 -13.01 1.09
N ASP A 64 9.56 -11.98 0.61
CA ASP A 64 11.02 -12.09 0.47
C ASP A 64 11.62 -12.24 1.89
N PRO A 65 12.29 -13.37 2.20
CA PRO A 65 12.88 -13.57 3.51
C PRO A 65 13.88 -12.47 3.91
N ARG A 66 14.55 -11.82 2.94
CA ARG A 66 15.46 -10.68 3.19
C ARG A 66 14.73 -9.42 3.66
N ARG A 67 13.41 -9.33 3.42
CA ARG A 67 12.54 -8.23 3.86
C ARG A 67 11.89 -8.50 5.23
N THR A 68 12.24 -9.61 5.87
CA THR A 68 11.88 -9.87 7.27
C THR A 68 12.87 -9.21 8.22
N ARG A 69 12.48 -9.02 9.48
CA ARG A 69 13.38 -8.49 10.52
C ARG A 69 14.60 -9.40 10.72
N ALA A 70 14.39 -10.72 10.75
CA ALA A 70 15.45 -11.71 10.91
C ALA A 70 16.42 -11.68 9.72
N GLY A 71 15.88 -11.71 8.49
CA GLY A 71 16.68 -11.60 7.28
C GLY A 71 17.49 -10.30 7.18
N ALA A 72 16.91 -9.17 7.60
CA ALA A 72 17.62 -7.88 7.61
C ALA A 72 18.77 -7.82 8.62
N ARG A 73 18.74 -8.64 9.68
CA ARG A 73 19.78 -8.73 10.70
C ARG A 73 20.87 -9.75 10.37
N GLY A 74 20.76 -10.44 9.23
CA GLY A 74 21.68 -11.50 8.84
C GLY A 74 21.50 -12.78 9.68
N GLU A 75 20.37 -12.93 10.37
CA GLU A 75 20.08 -14.18 11.08
C GLU A 75 19.92 -15.30 10.04
N PRO A 76 20.60 -16.45 10.23
CA PRO A 76 20.55 -17.54 9.28
C PRO A 76 19.10 -17.98 9.07
N GLN A 77 18.66 -17.96 7.82
CA GLN A 77 17.39 -18.52 7.40
C GLN A 77 17.59 -20.05 7.26
N HIS A 78 17.69 -20.73 8.40
CA HIS A 78 17.74 -22.19 8.48
C HIS A 78 16.66 -22.64 9.46
N ALA A 79 15.83 -23.65 9.16
CA ALA A 79 15.77 -24.54 8.00
C ALA A 79 14.34 -25.06 7.85
#